data_AF-A0A6A0BE89-F1
#
_entry.id   AF-A0A6A0BE89-F1
#
_cell.length_a   1.000
_cell.length_b   1.000
_cell.length_c   1.000
_cell.angle_alpha   90.00
_cell.angle_beta   90.00
_cell.angle_gamma   90.00
#
_symmetry.space_group_name_H-M   'P 1'
#
loop_
_entity.id
_entity.type
_entity.pdbx_description
1 polymer ?
#
loop_
_entity_poly.entity_id
_entity_poly.type
_entity_poly.pdbx_seq_one_letter_code
_entity_poly.pdbx_strand_id
1 'polypeptide(L)' 'MAIGLVLYAETTWGRQIGSRALKLWLTHLFATVDLPHIGFTIWSGNMGMIRIGQKLGMSEEAQIRKVRYWQNRY' A
#
# COMPACT_ATOMS: atom_id res chain seq x y z
N MET A 1 6.27 11.36 -3.01
CA MET A 1 7.02 10.43 -2.11
C MET A 1 6.34 9.06 -2.13
N ALA A 2 7.09 7.96 -1.99
CA ALA A 2 6.53 6.60 -1.96
C ALA A 2 6.74 5.92 -0.60
N ILE A 3 5.77 5.13 -0.15
CA ILE A 3 5.84 4.36 1.10
C ILE A 3 5.51 2.87 0.88
N GLY A 4 5.79 2.04 1.88
CA GLY A 4 5.48 0.61 1.87
C GLY A 4 5.04 0.10 3.23
N LEU A 5 4.39 -1.06 3.24
CA LEU A 5 3.95 -1.78 4.43
C LEU A 5 4.23 -3.27 4.26
N VAL A 6 4.82 -3.90 5.27
CA VAL A 6 5.06 -5.35 5.30
C VAL A 6 4.50 -5.91 6.60
N LEU A 7 3.63 -6.93 6.49
CA LEU A 7 3.13 -7.71 7.62
C LEU A 7 3.66 -9.13 7.49
N TYR A 8 4.73 -9.43 8.23
CA TYR A 8 5.43 -10.72 8.12
C TYR A 8 4.59 -11.91 8.63
N ALA A 9 3.93 -11.75 9.78
CA ALA A 9 3.16 -12.83 10.38
C ALA A 9 1.79 -13.00 9.70
N GLU A 10 1.62 -14.06 8.91
CA GLU A 10 0.36 -14.36 8.21
C GLU A 10 -0.84 -14.50 9.17
N THR A 11 -0.60 -15.00 10.39
CA THR A 11 -1.62 -15.13 11.46
C THR A 11 -2.24 -13.80 11.88
N THR A 12 -1.62 -12.67 11.52
CA THR A 12 -2.09 -11.31 11.83
C THR A 12 -2.95 -10.72 10.71
N TRP A 13 -3.06 -11.38 9.57
CA TRP A 13 -3.84 -10.89 8.43
C TRP A 13 -5.34 -10.90 8.74
N GLY A 14 -6.10 -10.05 8.04
CA GLY A 14 -7.54 -9.89 8.27
C GLY A 14 -7.93 -9.17 9.57
N ARG A 15 -6.98 -8.88 10.46
CA ARG A 15 -7.22 -8.19 11.75
C ARG A 15 -7.15 -6.66 11.68
N GLN A 16 -7.23 -6.09 10.48
CA GLN A 16 -7.14 -4.63 10.23
C GLN A 16 -5.82 -3.96 10.65
N ILE A 17 -4.80 -4.74 11.05
CA ILE A 17 -3.50 -4.23 11.50
C ILE A 17 -2.84 -3.38 10.41
N GLY A 18 -2.87 -3.82 9.15
CA GLY A 18 -2.26 -3.08 8.05
C GLY A 18 -2.94 -1.74 7.79
N SER A 19 -4.28 -1.68 7.83
CA SER A 19 -5.02 -0.42 7.71
C SER A 19 -4.69 0.55 8.84
N ARG A 20 -4.61 0.06 10.08
CA ARG A 20 -4.29 0.89 11.25
C ARG A 20 -2.85 1.40 11.20
N ALA A 21 -1.90 0.53 10.86
CA ALA A 21 -0.49 0.89 10.73
C ALA A 21 -0.28 1.95 9.62
N LEU A 22 -0.86 1.72 8.43
CA LEU A 22 -0.70 2.65 7.32
C LEU A 22 -1.39 4.00 7.59
N LYS A 23 -2.55 4.01 8.27
CA LYS A 23 -3.21 5.25 8.69
C LYS A 23 -2.31 6.08 9.62
N LEU A 24 -1.77 5.45 10.67
CA LEU A 24 -0.88 6.13 11.61
C LEU A 24 0.34 6.70 10.90
N TRP A 25 0.90 5.95 9.95
CA TRP A 25 2.07 6.38 9.20
C TRP A 25 1.76 7.55 8.25
N LEU A 26 0.67 7.48 7.50
CA LEU A 26 0.21 8.59 6.65
C LEU A 26 -0.05 9.85 7.48
N THR A 27 -0.76 9.72 8.61
CA THR A 27 -1.02 10.85 9.51
C THR A 27 0.27 11.48 10.02
N HIS A 28 1.26 10.67 10.42
CA HIS A 28 2.55 11.19 10.85
C HIS A 28 3.27 11.94 9.72
N LEU A 29 3.32 11.37 8.51
CA LEU A 29 4.03 11.95 7.39
C LEU A 29 3.44 13.29 6.94
N PHE A 30 2.11 13.41 6.85
CA PHE A 30 1.46 14.68 6.54
C PHE A 30 1.61 15.73 7.65
N ALA A 31 1.87 15.31 8.89
CA ALA A 31 2.08 16.23 10.01
C ALA A 31 3.54 16.70 10.12
N THR A 32 4.51 15.89 9.68
CA THR A 32 5.95 16.20 9.83
C THR A 32 6.62 16.69 8.56
N VAL A 33 6.01 16.46 7.41
CA VAL A 33 6.56 16.84 6.10
C VAL A 33 5.48 17.56 5.30
N ASP A 34 5.84 18.72 4.74
CA ASP A 34 4.99 19.41 3.78
C ASP A 34 5.00 18.64 2.44
N LEU A 35 3.98 17.79 2.25
CA LEU A 35 3.87 16.88 1.11
C LEU A 35 2.59 17.18 0.32
N PRO A 36 2.69 17.46 -0.99
CA PRO A 36 1.51 17.66 -1.83
C PRO A 36 0.74 16.35 -2.07
N HIS A 37 1.42 15.20 -2.05
CA HIS A 37 0.81 13.87 -2.16
C HIS A 37 1.75 12.75 -1.65
N ILE A 38 1.17 11.59 -1.32
CA ILE A 38 1.88 10.34 -0.98
C ILE A 38 1.24 9.19 -1.75
N GLY A 39 2.08 8.34 -2.35
CA GLY A 39 1.63 7.13 -3.04
C GLY A 39 2.34 5.87 -2.56
N PHE A 40 1.88 4.72 -3.04
CA PHE A 40 2.62 3.46 -2.95
C PHE A 40 2.36 2.61 -4.20
N THR A 41 3.31 1.75 -4.54
CA THR A 41 3.18 0.80 -5.64
C THR A 41 3.11 -0.61 -5.10
N ILE A 42 2.16 -1.38 -5.62
CA ILE A 42 1.94 -2.78 -5.27
C ILE A 42 1.67 -3.58 -6.52
N TRP A 43 1.93 -4.89 -6.46
CA TRP A 43 1.53 -5.79 -7.53
C TRP A 43 0.02 -6.04 -7.46
N SER A 44 -0.63 -6.14 -8.61
CA SER A 44 -2.10 -6.20 -8.73
C SER A 44 -2.74 -7.41 -8.05
N GLY A 45 -1.98 -8.48 -7.78
CA GLY A 45 -2.49 -9.62 -7.02
C GLY A 45 -2.47 -9.43 -5.50
N ASN A 46 -1.90 -8.34 -4.98
CA ASN A 46 -1.97 -8.01 -3.55
C ASN A 46 -3.31 -7.34 -3.20
N MET A 47 -4.39 -8.12 -3.26
CA MET A 47 -5.74 -7.64 -2.96
C MET A 47 -5.87 -7.06 -1.55
N GLY A 48 -5.07 -7.55 -0.59
CA GLY A 48 -5.03 -7.01 0.78
C GLY A 48 -4.59 -5.56 0.81
N MET A 49 -3.47 -5.24 0.16
CA MET A 49 -2.96 -3.87 0.09
C MET A 49 -3.84 -2.94 -0.76
N ILE A 50 -4.41 -3.42 -1.87
CA ILE A 50 -5.38 -2.64 -2.66
C ILE A 50 -6.54 -2.19 -1.78
N ARG A 51 -7.15 -3.13 -1.04
CA ARG A 51 -8.26 -2.83 -0.13
C ARG A 51 -7.86 -1.88 1.00
N ILE A 52 -6.63 -1.96 1.50
CA ILE A 52 -6.13 -1.02 2.50
C ILE A 52 -6.09 0.40 1.93
N GLY A 53 -5.56 0.60 0.72
CA GLY A 53 -5.53 1.90 0.05
C GLY A 53 -6.93 2.49 -0.14
N GLN A 54 -7.85 1.70 -0.69
CA GLN A 54 -9.26 2.09 -0.87
C GLN A 54 -9.93 2.48 0.45
N LYS A 55 -9.72 1.71 1.52
CA LYS A 55 -10.26 2.01 2.86
C LYS A 55 -9.75 3.31 3.46
N LEU A 56 -8.54 3.72 3.08
CA LEU A 56 -7.92 4.96 3.55
C LEU A 56 -8.20 6.16 2.63
N GLY A 57 -9.07 5.99 1.62
CA GLY A 57 -9.46 7.06 0.71
C GLY A 57 -8.42 7.37 -0.36
N MET A 58 -7.45 6.48 -0.59
CA MET A 58 -6.48 6.64 -1.67
C MET A 58 -7.09 6.26 -3.01
N SER A 59 -6.68 6.95 -4.07
CA SER A 59 -7.09 6.69 -5.45
C SER A 59 -6.02 5.89 -6.19
N GLU A 60 -6.45 4.95 -7.01
CA GLU A 60 -5.55 4.26 -7.94
C GLU A 60 -5.27 5.18 -9.14
N GLU A 61 -4.01 5.60 -9.28
CA GLU A 61 -3.59 6.49 -10.38
C GLU A 61 -3.27 5.72 -11.67
N ALA A 62 -2.69 4.52 -11.56
CA ALA A 62 -2.31 3.71 -12.71
C ALA A 62 -2.14 2.22 -12.38
N GLN A 63 -2.55 1.37 -13.33
CA GLN A 63 -2.19 -0.04 -13.37
C GLN A 63 -1.32 -0.32 -14.59
N ILE A 64 -0.02 -0.58 -14.36
CA ILE A 64 0.93 -0.84 -15.44
C ILE A 64 1.07 -2.35 -15.63
N ARG A 65 0.91 -2.83 -16.86
CA ARG A 65 0.98 -4.26 -17.21
C ARG A 65 2.43 -4.69 -17.43
N LYS A 66 2.75 -5.96 -17.12
CA LYS A 66 4.05 -6.60 -17.40
C LYS A 66 5.27 -5.89 -16.80
N VAL A 67 5.09 -5.28 -15.62
CA VAL A 67 6.12 -4.46 -14.94
C VAL A 67 7.23 -5.29 -14.31
N ARG A 68 6.92 -6.52 -13.88
CA ARG A 68 7.90 -7.41 -13.25
C ARG A 68 7.78 -8.80 -13.82
N TYR A 69 8.92 -9.30 -14.30
CA TYR A 69 9.08 -10.71 -14.58
C TYR A 69 9.10 -11.49 -13.26
N TRP A 70 8.21 -12.46 -13.10
CA TRP A 70 8.10 -13.29 -11.92
C TRP A 70 7.64 -14.70 -12.30
N GLN A 71 8.28 -15.73 -11.75
CA GLN A 71 7.98 -17.15 -12.03
C GLN A 71 7.89 -17.47 -13.54
N ASN A 72 8.90 -17.07 -14.29
CA ASN A 72 9.01 -17.30 -15.73
C ASN A 72 7.91 -16.63 -16.58
N ARG A 73 7.20 -15.62 -16.03
CA ARG A 73 6.08 -14.92 -16.66
C ARG A 73 6.21 -13.40 -16.46
N TYR A 74 5.63 -12.64 -17.38
CA TYR A 74 5.48 -11.17 -17.31
C TYR A 74 4.07 -10.79 -16.86
#